data_AF-A0A3E0QQH3-F1
#
_entry.id   AF-A0A3E0QQH3-F1
#
_cell.length_a   1.000
_cell.length_b   1.000
_cell.length_c   1.000
_cell.angle_alpha   90.00
_cell.angle_beta   90.00
_cell.angle_gamma   90.00
#
_symmetry.space_group_name_H-M   'P 1'
#
loop_
_entity.id
_entity.type
_entity.pdbx_description
1 polymer ?
#
loop_
_entity_poly.entity_id
_entity_poly.type
_entity_poly.pdbx_seq_one_letter_code
_entity_poly.pdbx_strand_id
1 'polypeptide(L)' 'MPQKLSPAARRAKKARDLAYAKTPRRRKMKAECQKKRRDAIKKGRSLKGLDYDHTLKRFVSVKRNRGGHGKGTKKNNTK' A
#
# COMPACT_ATOMS: atom_id res chain seq x y z
N MET A 1 -8.80 8.82 -14.76
CA MET A 1 -8.98 7.91 -15.91
C MET A 1 -8.08 6.70 -15.74
N PRO A 2 -8.60 5.46 -15.80
CA PRO A 2 -7.76 4.27 -15.88
C PRO A 2 -6.90 4.34 -17.16
N GLN A 3 -5.68 3.81 -17.10
CA GLN A 3 -4.78 3.83 -18.27
C GLN A 3 -5.37 2.93 -19.37
N LYS A 4 -5.56 3.48 -20.57
CA LYS A 4 -6.07 2.75 -21.74
C LYS A 4 -4.98 1.85 -22.32
N LEU A 5 -4.78 0.67 -21.72
CA LEU A 5 -3.79 -0.32 -22.13
C LEU A 5 -4.38 -1.37 -23.06
N SER A 6 -3.64 -1.74 -24.10
CA SER A 6 -3.96 -2.92 -24.91
C SER A 6 -4.01 -4.18 -24.05
N PRO A 7 -4.76 -5.23 -24.47
CA PRO A 7 -4.85 -6.48 -23.70
C PRO A 7 -3.48 -7.10 -23.37
N ALA A 8 -2.54 -7.05 -24.32
CA ALA A 8 -1.16 -7.52 -24.12
C ALA A 8 -0.42 -6.67 -23.06
N ALA A 9 -0.45 -5.34 -23.19
CA ALA A 9 0.20 -4.43 -22.24
C ALA A 9 -0.34 -4.55 -20.82
N ARG A 10 -1.66 -4.78 -20.67
CA ARG A 10 -2.30 -5.00 -19.37
C ARG A 10 -1.81 -6.29 -18.70
N ARG A 11 -1.67 -7.38 -19.45
CA ARG A 11 -1.13 -8.66 -18.95
C ARG A 11 0.32 -8.51 -18.50
N ALA A 12 1.15 -7.87 -19.33
CA ALA A 12 2.55 -7.61 -19.00
C ALA A 12 2.70 -6.75 -17.73
N LYS A 13 1.91 -5.67 -17.60
CA LYS A 13 1.89 -4.84 -16.40
C LYS A 13 1.46 -5.63 -15.17
N LYS A 14 0.40 -6.43 -15.25
CA LYS A 14 -0.08 -7.27 -14.15
C LYS A 14 1.00 -8.25 -13.67
N ALA A 15 1.71 -8.89 -14.60
CA ALA A 15 2.81 -9.80 -14.28
C ALA A 15 3.96 -9.09 -13.54
N ARG A 16 4.38 -7.92 -14.03
CA ARG A 16 5.42 -7.10 -13.39
C ARG A 16 5.02 -6.63 -11.99
N ASP A 17 3.81 -6.11 -11.84
CA ASP A 17 3.28 -5.64 -10.56
C ASP A 17 3.18 -6.80 -9.55
N LEU A 18 2.78 -8.00 -10.01
CA LEU A 18 2.74 -9.21 -9.18
C LEU A 18 4.14 -9.66 -8.74
N ALA A 19 5.13 -9.65 -9.64
CA ALA A 19 6.51 -9.99 -9.32
C ALA A 19 7.08 -9.02 -8.26
N TYR A 20 6.88 -7.72 -8.44
CA TYR A 20 7.29 -6.72 -7.46
C TYR A 20 6.61 -6.91 -6.10
N ALA A 21 5.30 -7.17 -6.09
CA ALA A 21 4.54 -7.45 -4.86
C ALA A 21 5.02 -8.71 -4.13
N LYS A 22 5.62 -9.67 -4.85
CA LYS A 22 6.20 -10.92 -4.33
C LYS A 22 7.67 -10.80 -3.91
N THR A 23 8.30 -9.63 -4.01
CA THR A 23 9.68 -9.43 -3.49
C THR A 23 9.74 -9.66 -1.97
N PRO A 24 10.90 -10.10 -1.42
CA PRO A 24 11.05 -10.36 0.01
C PRO A 24 10.69 -9.16 0.89
N ARG A 25 11.14 -7.95 0.52
CA ARG A 25 10.78 -6.70 1.20
C ARG A 25 9.28 -6.49 1.27
N ARG A 26 8.56 -6.61 0.14
CA ARG A 26 7.10 -6.40 0.08
C ARG A 26 6.34 -7.46 0.87
N ARG A 27 6.78 -8.72 0.83
CA ARG A 27 6.23 -9.80 1.67
C ARG A 27 6.40 -9.52 3.16
N LYS A 28 7.60 -9.11 3.59
CA LYS A 28 7.88 -8.73 4.99
C LYS A 28 6.98 -7.58 5.46
N MET A 29 6.89 -6.51 4.68
CA MET A 29 6.02 -5.36 4.98
C MET A 29 4.54 -5.77 5.09
N LYS A 30 4.06 -6.67 4.21
CA LYS A 30 2.69 -7.20 4.27
C LYS A 30 2.44 -7.98 5.57
N ALA A 31 3.36 -8.87 5.94
CA ALA A 31 3.25 -9.67 7.17
C ALA A 31 3.25 -8.78 8.43
N GLU A 32 4.16 -7.79 8.50
CA GLU A 32 4.20 -6.82 9.58
C GLU A 32 2.90 -6.02 9.70
N CYS A 33 2.36 -5.54 8.59
CA CYS A 33 1.08 -4.84 8.56
C CYS A 33 -0.07 -5.73 9.06
N GLN A 34 -0.12 -6.99 8.64
CA GLN A 34 -1.14 -7.94 9.10
C GLN A 34 -1.05 -8.19 10.60
N LYS A 35 0.17 -8.34 11.15
CA LYS A 35 0.38 -8.46 12.60
C LYS A 35 -0.14 -7.22 13.33
N LYS A 36 0.27 -6.02 12.91
CA LYS A 36 -0.18 -4.75 13.53
C LYS A 36 -1.69 -4.53 13.46
N ARG A 37 -2.33 -4.95 12.36
CA ARG A 37 -3.79 -4.90 12.23
C ARG A 37 -4.47 -5.81 13.23
N ARG A 38 -4.01 -7.06 13.37
CA ARG A 38 -4.52 -8.00 14.36
C ARG A 38 -4.34 -7.47 15.79
N ASP A 39 -3.15 -6.95 16.10
CA ASP A 39 -2.86 -6.40 17.42
C ASP A 39 -3.76 -5.19 17.75
N ALA A 40 -4.00 -4.30 16.78
CA ALA A 40 -4.87 -3.15 16.98
C ALA A 40 -6.35 -3.56 17.16
N ILE A 41 -6.83 -4.53 16.39
CA ILE A 41 -8.20 -5.08 16.56
C ILE A 41 -8.33 -5.74 17.94
N LYS A 42 -7.33 -6.53 18.38
CA LYS A 42 -7.30 -7.15 19.71
C LYS A 42 -7.35 -6.12 20.85
N LYS A 43 -6.76 -4.94 20.63
CA LYS A 43 -6.82 -3.80 21.56
C LYS A 43 -8.14 -3.00 21.47
N GLY A 44 -9.14 -3.47 20.73
CA GLY A 44 -10.44 -2.80 20.59
C GLY A 44 -10.45 -1.60 19.65
N ARG A 45 -9.37 -1.36 18.87
CA ARG A 45 -9.30 -0.23 17.95
C ARG A 45 -9.97 -0.56 16.61
N SER A 46 -10.94 0.27 16.20
CA SER A 46 -11.49 0.23 14.85
C SER A 46 -10.47 0.71 13.81
N LEU A 47 -10.28 -0.08 12.76
CA LEU A 47 -9.38 0.22 11.62
C LEU A 47 -10.15 0.64 10.36
N LYS A 48 -11.45 0.91 10.47
CA LYS A 48 -12.28 1.34 9.33
C LYS A 48 -11.75 2.66 8.78
N GLY A 49 -11.45 2.70 7.48
CA GLY A 49 -10.90 3.90 6.83
C GLY A 49 -9.44 4.23 7.16
N LEU A 50 -8.71 3.31 7.82
CA LEU A 50 -7.30 3.49 8.17
C LEU A 50 -6.39 2.51 7.43
N ASP A 51 -5.26 3.02 6.94
CA ASP A 51 -4.14 2.25 6.39
C ASP A 51 -2.91 2.41 7.30
N TYR A 52 -2.04 1.39 7.31
CA TYR A 52 -0.76 1.48 8.03
C TYR A 52 0.27 2.20 7.17
N ASP A 53 0.83 3.28 7.70
CA ASP A 53 1.90 4.05 7.08
C ASP A 53 3.26 3.58 7.61
N HIS A 54 4.10 3.06 6.72
CA HIS A 54 5.43 2.59 7.07
C HIS A 54 6.45 3.72 7.30
N THR A 55 6.17 4.94 6.84
CA THR A 55 6.99 6.14 7.07
C THR A 55 6.76 6.67 8.48
N LEU A 56 5.49 6.86 8.86
CA LEU A 56 5.09 7.35 10.18
C LEU A 56 4.93 6.23 11.23
N LYS A 57 5.09 4.98 10.81
CA LYS A 57 4.95 3.74 11.61
C LYS A 57 3.63 3.65 12.38
N ARG A 58 2.53 4.22 11.87
CA ARG A 58 1.22 4.27 12.53
C ARG A 58 0.05 4.11 11.56
N PHE A 59 -1.14 3.82 12.07
CA PHE A 59 -2.38 3.85 11.30
C PHE A 59 -2.83 5.28 11.04
N VAL A 60 -3.01 5.65 9.77
CA VAL A 60 -3.47 6.96 9.31
C VAL A 60 -4.67 6.79 8.37
N SER A 61 -5.40 7.87 8.08
CA SER A 61 -6.51 7.78 7.13
C SER A 61 -6.04 7.35 5.74
N VAL A 62 -6.85 6.53 5.07
CA VAL A 62 -6.58 6.03 3.72
C VAL A 62 -6.31 7.18 2.74
N LYS A 63 -7.10 8.25 2.81
CA LYS A 63 -6.94 9.44 1.96
C LYS A 63 -5.56 10.10 2.17
N ARG A 64 -5.13 10.23 3.42
CA ARG A 64 -3.82 10.82 3.76
C ARG A 64 -2.67 9.96 3.26
N ASN A 65 -2.75 8.64 3.46
CA ASN A 65 -1.70 7.70 3.04
C ASN A 65 -1.57 7.67 1.51
N ARG A 66 -2.67 7.44 0.80
CA ARG A 66 -2.69 7.33 -0.67
C ARG A 66 -2.38 8.66 -1.37
N GLY A 67 -2.70 9.78 -0.74
CA GLY A 67 -2.40 11.13 -1.25
C GLY A 67 -0.97 11.61 -0.96
N GLY A 68 -0.09 10.78 -0.40
CA GLY A 68 1.28 11.20 -0.06
C GLY A 68 1.33 12.35 0.95
N HIS A 69 0.40 12.37 1.90
CA HIS A 69 0.26 13.45 2.90
C HIS A 69 0.04 14.85 2.32
N GLY A 70 -0.61 14.95 1.15
CA GLY A 70 -0.83 16.24 0.48
C GLY A 70 0.39 16.74 -0.32
N LYS A 71 1.52 16.01 -0.28
CA LYS A 71 2.70 16.31 -1.11
C LYS A 71 2.60 15.74 -2.53
N GLY A 72 1.53 15.01 -2.81
CA GLY A 72 1.33 14.29 -4.06
C GLY A 72 2.11 12.99 -4.14
N THR A 73 1.70 12.12 -5.05
CA THR A 73 2.32 10.81 -5.27
C THR A 73 3.49 10.85 -6.24
N LYS A 74 3.71 11.97 -6.95
CA LYS A 74 4.82 12.10 -7.91
C LYS A 74 6.18 12.30 -7.23
N LYS A 75 6.24 12.97 -6.07
CA LYS A 75 7.49 13.31 -5.38
C LYS A 75 8.14 12.15 -4.62
N ASN A 76 7.33 11.23 -4.10
CA ASN A 76 7.79 10.17 -3.18
C ASN A 76 7.66 8.74 -3.75
N ASN A 77 7.28 8.59 -5.02
CA ASN A 77 7.11 7.30 -5.70
C ASN A 77 8.35 6.89 -6.52
N THR A 78 9.42 7.69 -6.45
CA THR A 78 10.71 7.54 -7.16
C THR A 78 11.89 7.25 -6.22
N LYS A 79 11.64 6.77 -4.99
CA LYS A 79 12.70 6.28 -4.08
C LYS A 79 12.58 4.79 -3.82
#